data_AF-A0AAV2TCQ4-F1
#
_entry.id   AF-A0AAV2TCQ4-F1
#
_cell.length_a   1.000
_cell.length_b   1.000
_cell.length_c   1.000
_cell.angle_alpha   90.00
_cell.angle_beta   90.00
_cell.angle_gamma   90.00
#
_symmetry.space_group_name_H-M   'P 1'
#
loop_
_entity.id
_entity.type
_entity.pdbx_description
1 polymer ?
#
loop_
_entity_poly.entity_id
_entity_poly.type
_entity_poly.pdbx_seq_one_letter_code
_entity_poly.pdbx_strand_id
1 'polypeptide(L)'
;MRLPLKLRRELKAHEYKKEDGESINVYQVLTDQRDTDLCNSALKPGITFLPDDKRIFNTIYIVAGMDYVFHDDIIPYSSQDPAPIRNEYLQEFLLPVPEREPSFVPTDHLRRWIETRKQSLEVTSIHRELTEGIRTTTIPFFMGRRIDKSEKHIRYWRYLIRLENLTPDRFQLRERFWKVFSITGSLESVRGKGVVGMQPTLSYETPVFQYHSHVQVPVPWAHMWGSFRFERTNGSSLDVKIPSFPLCDRAYWSSSEGEPVD
;
A
#
# COMPACT_ATOMS: atom_id res chain seq x y z
N MET A 1 -3.97 19.76 -4.30
CA MET A 1 -4.95 19.78 -5.41
C MET A 1 -6.34 19.42 -4.87
N ARG A 2 -7.31 20.35 -4.88
CA ARG A 2 -8.72 19.99 -4.59
C ARG A 2 -9.22 19.06 -5.70
N LEU A 3 -9.53 17.81 -5.38
CA LEU A 3 -10.18 16.92 -6.34
C LEU A 3 -11.64 17.38 -6.53
N PRO A 4 -12.12 17.56 -7.77
CA PRO A 4 -13.48 18.01 -8.02
C PRO A 4 -14.49 16.94 -7.58
N LEU A 5 -15.65 17.38 -7.06
CA LEU A 5 -16.76 16.54 -6.56
C LEU A 5 -17.23 15.44 -7.54
N LYS A 6 -16.96 15.57 -8.85
CA LYS A 6 -17.25 14.52 -9.85
C LYS A 6 -16.18 13.41 -9.94
N LEU A 7 -14.92 13.65 -9.60
CA LEU A 7 -13.89 12.58 -9.52
C LEU A 7 -14.02 11.74 -8.24
N ARG A 8 -14.70 12.26 -7.20
CA ARG A 8 -15.07 11.50 -5.99
C ARG A 8 -15.90 10.24 -6.30
N ARG A 9 -16.56 10.17 -7.47
CA ARG A 9 -17.39 9.03 -7.88
C ARG A 9 -16.67 8.03 -8.80
N GLU A 10 -15.62 8.43 -9.51
CA GLU A 10 -14.92 7.57 -10.48
C GLU A 10 -13.67 6.90 -9.89
N LEU A 11 -13.05 7.51 -8.88
CA LEU A 11 -12.11 6.84 -7.99
C LEU A 11 -12.87 6.58 -6.70
N LYS A 12 -13.46 5.39 -6.55
CA LYS A 12 -14.09 5.01 -5.28
C LYS A 12 -13.03 5.19 -4.19
N ALA A 13 -13.18 6.21 -3.36
CA ALA A 13 -12.51 6.25 -2.08
C ALA A 13 -13.08 5.05 -1.31
N HIS A 14 -12.24 4.06 -1.06
CA HIS A 14 -12.70 2.82 -0.45
C HIS A 14 -13.01 3.06 1.02
N GLU A 15 -14.30 3.10 1.32
CA GLU A 15 -14.85 3.26 2.66
C GLU A 15 -14.43 2.09 3.56
N TYR A 16 -13.39 2.28 4.36
CA TYR A 16 -13.27 1.55 5.61
C TYR A 16 -14.05 2.31 6.67
N LYS A 17 -15.04 1.67 7.29
CA LYS A 17 -15.75 2.20 8.45
C LYS A 17 -14.90 1.94 9.69
N LYS A 18 -14.48 3.00 10.40
CA LYS A 18 -14.09 2.88 11.81
C LYS A 18 -15.25 2.25 12.61
N GLU A 19 -14.98 1.74 13.81
CA GLU A 19 -16.04 1.36 14.77
C GLU A 19 -17.06 2.50 15.01
N ASP A 20 -16.68 3.76 14.71
CA ASP A 20 -17.52 4.96 14.79
C ASP A 20 -18.24 5.36 13.47
N GLY A 21 -18.10 4.58 12.38
CA GLY A 21 -18.79 4.82 11.11
C GLY A 21 -18.16 5.85 10.15
N GLU A 22 -17.01 6.45 10.49
CA GLU A 22 -16.29 7.36 9.59
C GLU A 22 -15.57 6.62 8.45
N SER A 23 -15.71 7.15 7.23
CA SER A 23 -15.02 6.67 6.02
C SER A 23 -13.56 7.15 5.98
N ILE A 24 -12.60 6.23 5.92
CA ILE A 24 -11.20 6.58 5.66
C ILE A 24 -10.97 6.72 4.15
N ASN A 25 -10.65 7.92 3.68
CA ASN A 25 -10.35 8.17 2.27
C ASN A 25 -8.84 8.04 2.01
N VAL A 26 -8.49 7.22 1.02
CA VAL A 26 -7.11 7.01 0.54
C VAL A 26 -7.07 7.31 -0.95
N TYR A 27 -6.01 7.97 -1.40
CA TYR A 27 -5.84 8.39 -2.79
C TYR A 27 -4.57 7.80 -3.35
N GLN A 28 -4.64 7.25 -4.56
CA GLN A 28 -3.44 7.04 -5.37
C GLN A 28 -2.93 8.39 -5.85
N VAL A 29 -1.64 8.63 -5.73
CA VAL A 29 -1.00 9.92 -6.08
C VAL A 29 0.21 9.69 -6.98
N LEU A 30 0.53 10.70 -7.78
CA LEU A 30 1.84 10.83 -8.41
C LEU A 30 2.77 11.58 -7.45
N THR A 31 4.03 11.15 -7.35
CA THR A 31 5.05 11.78 -6.51
C THR A 31 6.01 12.62 -7.35
N ASP A 32 6.55 13.70 -6.79
CA ASP A 32 7.54 14.53 -7.48
C ASP A 32 8.93 13.89 -7.41
N GLN A 33 9.58 13.71 -8.56
CA GLN A 33 10.88 13.08 -8.66
C GLN A 33 11.94 13.81 -7.83
N ARG A 34 11.87 15.14 -7.75
CA ARG A 34 12.83 15.96 -6.98
C ARG A 34 12.79 15.64 -5.50
N ASP A 35 11.60 15.40 -4.96
CA ASP A 35 11.44 15.05 -3.55
C ASP A 35 11.85 13.60 -3.30
N THR A 36 11.51 12.70 -4.23
CA THR A 36 11.84 11.27 -4.10
C THR A 36 13.33 10.96 -4.29
N ASP A 37 14.09 11.80 -4.98
CA ASP A 37 15.54 11.67 -5.07
C ASP A 37 16.26 12.06 -3.78
N LEU A 38 15.58 12.78 -2.87
CA LEU A 38 16.05 13.01 -1.51
C LEU A 38 15.82 11.80 -0.60
N CYS A 39 14.91 10.90 -0.99
CA CYS A 39 14.62 9.68 -0.26
C CYS A 39 15.67 8.59 -0.52
N ASN A 40 15.84 7.69 0.46
CA ASN A 40 16.62 6.47 0.26
C ASN A 40 16.02 5.62 -0.87
N SER A 41 16.83 4.90 -1.64
CA SER A 41 16.36 4.02 -2.73
C SER A 41 15.30 3.00 -2.27
N ALA A 42 15.39 2.51 -1.03
CA ALA A 42 14.42 1.60 -0.43
C ALA A 42 13.07 2.25 -0.07
N LEU A 43 12.99 3.58 -0.09
CA LEU A 43 11.79 4.38 0.19
C LEU A 43 11.27 5.12 -1.03
N LYS A 44 11.89 4.92 -2.20
CA LYS A 44 11.38 5.54 -3.42
C LYS A 44 9.94 5.06 -3.62
N PRO A 45 8.97 5.98 -3.67
CA PRO A 45 7.58 5.62 -3.87
C PRO A 45 7.42 4.80 -5.14
N GLY A 46 6.73 3.67 -4.99
CA GLY A 46 6.44 2.81 -6.12
C GLY A 46 5.43 1.75 -5.77
N ILE A 47 4.59 1.44 -6.74
CA ILE A 47 3.55 0.43 -6.58
C ILE A 47 4.04 -0.86 -7.24
N THR A 48 4.03 -1.93 -6.46
CA THR A 48 4.47 -3.26 -6.88
C THR A 48 3.37 -3.98 -7.66
N PHE A 49 3.69 -4.54 -8.82
CA PHE A 49 2.75 -5.27 -9.68
C PHE A 49 3.26 -6.65 -10.07
N LEU A 50 2.30 -7.55 -10.27
CA LEU A 50 2.53 -8.83 -10.92
C LEU A 50 2.23 -8.65 -12.42
N PRO A 51 3.18 -8.91 -13.32
CA PRO A 51 2.86 -8.92 -14.76
C PRO A 51 1.84 -10.02 -15.08
N ASP A 52 1.09 -9.85 -16.16
CA ASP A 52 0.18 -10.87 -16.69
C ASP A 52 0.88 -11.87 -17.63
N ASP A 53 2.21 -11.76 -17.76
CA ASP A 53 2.94 -12.49 -18.79
C ASP A 53 2.97 -14.00 -18.48
N LYS A 54 2.47 -14.81 -19.43
CA LYS A 54 2.34 -16.28 -19.37
C LYS A 54 3.68 -17.02 -19.36
N ARG A 55 4.80 -16.30 -19.42
CA ARG A 55 6.16 -16.84 -19.40
C ARG A 55 6.67 -16.93 -17.95
N ILE A 56 7.40 -17.99 -17.66
CA ILE A 56 7.67 -18.61 -16.35
C ILE A 56 8.63 -17.79 -15.44
N PHE A 57 8.49 -16.47 -15.36
CA PHE A 57 9.32 -15.67 -14.44
C PHE A 57 8.46 -14.88 -13.46
N ASN A 58 8.73 -15.11 -12.16
CA ASN A 58 8.13 -14.46 -11.00
C ASN A 58 8.56 -12.98 -10.86
N THR A 59 8.82 -12.30 -11.97
CA THR A 59 9.39 -10.96 -11.94
C THR A 59 8.30 -9.96 -11.61
N ILE A 60 8.18 -9.68 -10.33
CA ILE A 60 7.45 -8.54 -9.80
C ILE A 60 8.15 -7.27 -10.30
N TYR A 61 7.40 -6.29 -10.80
CA TYR A 61 7.94 -4.98 -11.19
C TYR A 61 7.35 -3.87 -10.33
N ILE A 62 8.02 -2.72 -10.30
CA ILE A 62 7.61 -1.55 -9.53
C ILE A 62 7.34 -0.42 -10.52
N VAL A 63 6.14 0.15 -10.47
CA VAL A 63 5.83 1.43 -11.11
C VAL A 63 6.27 2.52 -10.14
N ALA A 64 7.38 3.17 -10.43
CA ALA A 64 7.93 4.24 -9.62
C ALA A 64 7.04 5.50 -9.70
N GLY A 65 7.31 6.50 -8.87
CA GLY A 65 6.64 7.80 -8.99
C GLY A 65 5.15 7.77 -8.60
N MET A 66 4.69 6.71 -7.93
CA MET A 66 3.31 6.59 -7.45
C MET A 66 3.27 6.09 -6.02
N ASP A 67 2.27 6.53 -5.25
CA ASP A 67 2.01 6.02 -3.90
C ASP A 67 0.54 6.15 -3.50
N TYR A 68 0.23 5.84 -2.24
CA TYR A 68 -1.04 6.08 -1.58
C TYR A 68 -0.87 7.09 -0.45
N VAL A 69 -1.83 8.02 -0.36
CA VAL A 69 -1.87 9.08 0.65
C VAL A 69 -3.24 9.12 1.30
N PHE A 70 -3.28 9.29 2.63
CA PHE A 70 -4.54 9.45 3.35
C PHE A 70 -5.06 10.88 3.18
N HIS A 71 -6.38 11.06 3.21
CA HIS A 71 -6.99 12.38 3.05
C HIS A 71 -6.40 13.45 3.98
N ASP A 72 -6.17 13.10 5.24
CA ASP A 72 -5.69 14.02 6.27
C ASP A 72 -4.23 14.47 6.04
N ASP A 73 -3.47 13.74 5.21
CA ASP A 73 -2.11 14.11 4.82
C ASP A 73 -2.08 15.10 3.64
N ILE A 74 -3.22 15.31 2.96
CA ILE A 74 -3.27 16.15 1.77
C ILE A 74 -3.32 17.61 2.18
N ILE A 75 -2.23 18.33 1.95
CA ILE A 75 -2.18 19.79 2.05
C ILE A 75 -2.44 20.37 0.66
N PRO A 76 -3.65 20.92 0.38
CA PRO A 76 -3.97 21.40 -0.95
C PRO A 76 -3.26 22.72 -1.22
N TYR A 77 -2.50 22.79 -2.30
CA TYR A 77 -1.95 24.03 -2.83
C TYR A 77 -2.26 24.17 -4.32
N SER A 78 -2.04 25.39 -4.83
CA SER A 78 -2.11 25.76 -6.25
C SER A 78 -0.76 26.36 -6.66
N SER A 79 -0.31 26.08 -7.88
CA SER A 79 0.96 26.58 -8.42
C SER A 79 0.72 27.31 -9.74
N GLN A 80 1.53 28.33 -10.01
CA GLN A 80 1.59 29.01 -11.31
C GLN A 80 2.65 28.38 -12.23
N ASP A 81 3.43 27.41 -11.73
CA ASP A 81 4.39 26.65 -12.53
C ASP A 81 3.64 25.79 -13.56
N PRO A 82 3.96 25.88 -14.86
CA PRO A 82 3.35 25.03 -15.90
C PRO A 82 3.65 23.53 -15.72
N ALA A 83 4.70 23.16 -14.98
CA ALA A 83 5.08 21.79 -14.67
C ALA A 83 5.26 21.62 -13.15
N PRO A 84 4.18 21.75 -12.35
CA PRO A 84 4.27 21.86 -10.90
C PRO A 84 4.78 20.59 -10.22
N ILE A 85 4.62 19.43 -10.88
CA ILE A 85 5.08 18.13 -10.41
C ILE A 85 5.98 17.53 -11.49
N ARG A 86 7.21 17.14 -11.14
CA ARG A 86 8.08 16.38 -12.05
C ARG A 86 7.80 14.89 -11.90
N ASN A 87 7.03 14.32 -12.80
CA ASN A 87 6.70 12.90 -12.80
C ASN A 87 6.53 12.39 -14.23
N GLU A 88 7.09 11.22 -14.53
CA GLU A 88 7.08 10.64 -15.88
C GLU A 88 5.66 10.36 -16.41
N TYR A 89 4.70 10.09 -15.52
CA TYR A 89 3.32 9.79 -15.87
C TYR A 89 2.42 11.03 -15.95
N LEU A 90 2.88 12.22 -15.51
CA LEU A 90 2.01 13.39 -15.37
C LEU A 90 1.33 13.77 -16.68
N GLN A 91 2.10 13.91 -17.76
CA GLN A 91 1.60 14.33 -19.07
C GLN A 91 0.75 13.25 -19.76
N GLU A 92 1.01 11.98 -19.44
CA GLU A 92 0.25 10.84 -19.96
C GLU A 92 -1.11 10.72 -19.27
N PHE A 93 -1.18 11.06 -17.99
CA PHE A 93 -2.37 10.84 -17.15
C PHE A 93 -3.26 12.07 -16.99
N LEU A 94 -2.70 13.27 -17.05
CA LEU A 94 -3.39 14.52 -16.77
C LEU A 94 -3.19 15.53 -17.89
N LEU A 95 -4.29 16.05 -18.45
CA LEU A 95 -4.28 17.15 -19.40
C LEU A 95 -4.42 18.48 -18.67
N PRO A 96 -3.54 19.46 -18.91
CA PRO A 96 -3.68 20.79 -18.33
C PRO A 96 -4.86 21.54 -18.97
N VAL A 97 -5.69 22.16 -18.13
CA VAL A 97 -6.83 23.01 -18.52
C VAL A 97 -6.78 24.27 -17.64
N PRO A 98 -6.10 25.34 -18.08
CA PRO A 98 -5.84 26.54 -17.27
C PRO A 98 -7.10 27.21 -16.72
N GLU A 99 -8.23 27.08 -17.43
CA GLU A 99 -9.52 27.71 -17.10
C GLU A 99 -10.31 26.95 -16.02
N ARG A 100 -9.79 25.81 -15.52
CA ARG A 100 -10.47 24.95 -14.55
C ARG A 100 -9.72 24.92 -13.22
N GLU A 101 -10.47 24.74 -12.13
CA GLU A 101 -9.91 24.38 -10.82
C GLU A 101 -10.37 22.97 -10.39
N PRO A 102 -9.46 22.00 -10.17
CA PRO A 102 -8.03 22.08 -10.44
C PRO A 102 -7.73 22.14 -11.94
N SER A 103 -6.57 22.69 -12.30
CA SER A 103 -6.16 22.97 -13.68
C SER A 103 -5.75 21.74 -14.49
N PHE A 104 -6.23 20.56 -14.09
CA PHE A 104 -5.95 19.30 -14.78
C PHE A 104 -7.20 18.43 -14.84
N VAL A 105 -7.30 17.67 -15.92
CA VAL A 105 -8.36 16.67 -16.13
C VAL A 105 -7.76 15.32 -16.49
N PRO A 106 -8.38 14.20 -16.05
CA PRO A 106 -7.87 12.88 -16.38
C PRO A 106 -7.98 12.58 -17.88
N THR A 107 -6.92 12.00 -18.44
CA THR A 107 -6.91 11.44 -19.81
C THR A 107 -7.70 10.14 -19.87
N ASP A 108 -8.08 9.72 -21.08
CA ASP A 108 -8.61 8.37 -21.30
C ASP A 108 -7.57 7.30 -21.04
N HIS A 109 -6.28 7.62 -21.18
CA HIS A 109 -5.22 6.71 -20.81
C HIS A 109 -5.27 6.42 -19.30
N LEU A 110 -5.31 7.45 -18.45
CA LEU A 110 -5.44 7.27 -17.00
C LEU A 110 -6.65 6.40 -16.65
N ARG A 111 -7.81 6.68 -17.25
CA ARG A 111 -9.03 5.89 -17.00
C ARG A 111 -8.84 4.42 -17.35
N ARG A 112 -8.30 4.12 -18.53
CA ARG A 112 -8.00 2.74 -18.96
C ARG A 112 -6.96 2.09 -18.05
N TRP A 113 -5.90 2.81 -17.69
CA TRP A 113 -4.83 2.31 -16.85
C TRP A 113 -5.35 1.87 -15.47
N ILE A 114 -6.22 2.69 -14.86
CA ILE A 114 -6.87 2.39 -13.58
C ILE A 114 -7.81 1.19 -13.72
N GLU A 115 -8.67 1.17 -14.74
CA GLU A 115 -9.63 0.07 -14.92
C GLU A 115 -8.91 -1.26 -15.17
N THR A 116 -7.87 -1.29 -16.00
CA THR A 116 -7.08 -2.51 -16.26
C THR A 116 -6.35 -3.02 -15.02
N ARG A 117 -5.98 -2.13 -14.08
CA ARG A 117 -5.22 -2.50 -12.87
C ARG A 117 -6.06 -2.48 -11.61
N LYS A 118 -7.37 -2.31 -11.72
CA LYS A 118 -8.30 -2.06 -10.62
C LYS A 118 -8.12 -3.05 -9.46
N GLN A 119 -8.04 -4.34 -9.76
CA GLN A 119 -7.86 -5.38 -8.73
C GLN A 119 -6.57 -5.20 -7.91
N SER A 120 -5.49 -4.75 -8.55
CA SER A 120 -4.18 -4.57 -7.92
C SER A 120 -3.98 -3.20 -7.25
N LEU A 121 -4.84 -2.23 -7.58
CA LEU A 121 -4.82 -0.86 -7.08
C LEU A 121 -5.86 -0.61 -5.99
N GLU A 122 -6.93 -1.38 -5.99
CA GLU A 122 -8.07 -1.22 -5.10
C GLU A 122 -7.67 -1.43 -3.64
N VAL A 123 -7.97 -0.42 -2.82
CA VAL A 123 -7.81 -0.48 -1.36
C VAL A 123 -9.01 -1.25 -0.81
N THR A 124 -8.88 -2.57 -0.64
CA THR A 124 -10.02 -3.40 -0.21
C THR A 124 -10.34 -3.31 1.27
N SER A 125 -9.34 -2.98 2.10
CA SER A 125 -9.47 -2.87 3.55
C SER A 125 -8.28 -2.10 4.13
N ILE A 126 -8.48 -1.46 5.28
CA ILE A 126 -7.45 -0.71 6.01
C ILE A 126 -7.49 -1.20 7.44
N HIS A 127 -6.36 -1.65 7.98
CA HIS A 127 -6.28 -2.20 9.33
C HIS A 127 -5.37 -1.31 10.16
N ARG A 128 -5.84 -0.84 11.32
CA ARG A 128 -5.10 0.09 12.18
C ARG A 128 -5.00 -0.44 13.59
N GLU A 129 -3.83 -0.28 14.19
CA GLU A 129 -3.61 -0.57 15.60
C GLU A 129 -2.73 0.51 16.23
N LEU A 130 -3.06 0.92 17.45
CA LEU A 130 -2.27 1.86 18.24
C LEU A 130 -1.64 1.11 19.41
N THR A 131 -0.31 1.14 19.49
CA THR A 131 0.44 0.56 20.62
C THR A 131 1.36 1.62 21.20
N GLU A 132 1.10 2.03 22.44
CA GLU A 132 1.93 2.99 23.18
C GLU A 132 2.30 4.25 22.37
N GLY A 133 1.33 4.81 21.65
CA GLY A 133 1.51 6.03 20.86
C GLY A 133 2.07 5.82 19.45
N ILE A 134 2.48 4.60 19.08
CA ILE A 134 2.82 4.25 17.69
C ILE A 134 1.61 3.62 17.01
N ARG A 135 1.13 4.25 15.93
CA ARG A 135 0.04 3.75 15.10
C ARG A 135 0.62 2.99 13.90
N THR A 136 0.23 1.74 13.76
CA THR A 136 0.50 0.92 12.58
C THR A 136 -0.76 0.88 11.72
N THR A 137 -0.64 1.26 10.44
CA THR A 137 -1.69 1.09 9.43
C THR A 137 -1.22 0.11 8.37
N THR A 138 -2.05 -0.88 8.05
CA THR A 138 -1.78 -1.89 7.02
C THR A 138 -2.86 -1.89 5.94
N ILE A 139 -2.45 -1.89 4.67
CA ILE A 139 -3.35 -2.00 3.52
C ILE A 139 -2.87 -3.15 2.63
N PRO A 140 -3.62 -4.27 2.53
CA PRO A 140 -3.30 -5.35 1.61
C PRO A 140 -3.88 -5.11 0.21
N PHE A 141 -3.14 -5.51 -0.81
CA PHE A 141 -3.55 -5.45 -2.21
C PHE A 141 -3.26 -6.80 -2.89
N PHE A 142 -4.28 -7.39 -3.50
CA PHE A 142 -4.11 -8.61 -4.26
C PHE A 142 -3.54 -8.30 -5.65
N MET A 143 -2.39 -8.87 -5.97
CA MET A 143 -1.69 -8.59 -7.24
C MET A 143 -2.05 -9.59 -8.35
N GLY A 144 -2.62 -10.75 -7.99
CA GLY A 144 -2.95 -11.83 -8.91
C GLY A 144 -2.38 -13.18 -8.48
N ARG A 145 -2.49 -14.17 -9.37
CA ARG A 145 -2.03 -15.54 -9.14
C ARG A 145 -1.29 -16.10 -10.35
N ARG A 146 -0.32 -16.98 -10.11
CA ARG A 146 0.44 -17.72 -11.13
C ARG A 146 0.48 -19.20 -10.77
N ILE A 147 0.73 -20.03 -11.76
CA ILE A 147 1.05 -21.45 -11.56
C ILE A 147 2.57 -21.54 -11.43
N ASP A 148 3.05 -22.17 -10.35
CA ASP A 148 4.49 -22.40 -10.16
C ASP A 148 4.96 -23.67 -10.88
N LYS A 149 6.27 -23.97 -10.78
CA LYS A 149 6.86 -25.17 -11.41
C LYS A 149 6.30 -26.49 -10.89
N SER A 150 5.60 -26.48 -9.76
CA SER A 150 4.96 -27.65 -9.16
C SER A 150 3.48 -27.77 -9.52
N GLU A 151 3.02 -27.01 -10.53
CA GLU A 151 1.63 -26.94 -10.97
C GLU A 151 0.68 -26.42 -9.88
N LYS A 152 1.19 -25.67 -8.89
CA LYS A 152 0.39 -25.09 -7.81
C LYS A 152 0.11 -23.62 -8.03
N HIS A 153 -1.11 -23.21 -7.70
CA HIS A 153 -1.48 -21.79 -7.71
C HIS A 153 -0.83 -21.03 -6.56
N ILE A 154 0.12 -20.17 -6.88
CA ILE A 154 0.73 -19.20 -5.98
C ILE A 154 0.05 -17.85 -6.17
N ARG A 155 -0.41 -17.26 -5.08
CA ARG A 155 -1.05 -15.95 -5.05
C ARG A 155 -0.09 -14.91 -4.47
N TYR A 156 -0.16 -13.71 -5.03
CA TYR A 156 0.74 -12.61 -4.72
C TYR A 156 -0.05 -11.48 -4.10
N TRP A 157 0.39 -10.99 -2.95
CA TRP A 157 -0.11 -9.77 -2.35
C TRP A 157 1.05 -8.81 -2.14
N ARG A 158 0.77 -7.53 -2.33
CA ARG A 158 1.58 -6.47 -1.72
C ARG A 158 0.82 -5.89 -0.54
N TYR A 159 1.55 -5.30 0.37
CA TYR A 159 0.99 -4.56 1.48
C TYR A 159 1.74 -3.25 1.67
N LEU A 160 0.98 -2.20 1.98
CA LEU A 160 1.50 -0.92 2.45
C LEU A 160 1.44 -0.94 3.97
N ILE A 161 2.57 -0.66 4.62
CA ILE A 161 2.65 -0.39 6.05
C ILE A 161 2.98 1.08 6.24
N ARG A 162 2.21 1.75 7.09
CA ARG A 162 2.50 3.10 7.58
C ARG A 162 2.64 3.05 9.09
N LEU A 163 3.73 3.60 9.58
CA LEU A 163 4.07 3.72 10.99
C LEU A 163 4.05 5.20 11.34
N GLU A 164 3.31 5.56 12.39
CA GLU A 164 3.12 6.94 12.80
C GLU A 164 3.40 7.07 14.29
N ASN A 165 4.30 7.96 14.65
CA ASN A 165 4.58 8.31 16.03
C ASN A 165 3.70 9.49 16.44
N LEU A 166 2.81 9.23 17.39
CA LEU A 166 1.87 10.22 17.94
C LEU A 166 2.37 10.80 19.27
N THR A 167 3.63 10.54 19.63
CA THR A 167 4.28 11.05 20.83
C THR A 167 5.50 11.90 20.47
N PRO A 168 6.00 12.74 21.38
CA PRO A 168 7.25 13.48 21.16
C PRO A 168 8.51 12.59 21.31
N ASP A 169 8.36 11.35 21.78
CA ASP A 169 9.50 10.46 22.03
C ASP A 169 10.13 9.98 20.73
N ARG A 170 11.39 9.56 20.81
CA ARG A 170 12.12 9.01 19.67
C ARG A 170 12.20 7.48 19.77
N PHE A 171 11.83 6.81 18.68
CA PHE A 171 11.83 5.36 18.56
C PHE A 171 12.61 4.91 17.32
N GLN A 172 13.41 3.86 17.42
CA GLN A 172 14.07 3.26 16.26
C GLN A 172 13.55 1.85 16.04
N LEU A 173 13.04 1.56 14.84
CA LEU A 173 12.61 0.21 14.46
C LEU A 173 13.84 -0.68 14.30
N ARG A 174 13.92 -1.74 15.08
CA ARG A 174 15.04 -2.69 15.07
C ARG A 174 14.70 -3.98 14.35
N GLU A 175 13.53 -4.54 14.61
CA GLU A 175 13.17 -5.88 14.14
C GLU A 175 11.72 -5.91 13.69
N ARG A 176 11.42 -6.82 12.78
CA ARG A 176 10.06 -7.22 12.40
C ARG A 176 9.85 -8.69 12.76
N PHE A 177 8.65 -9.00 13.20
CA PHE A 177 8.19 -10.36 13.39
C PHE A 177 6.81 -10.52 12.77
N TRP A 178 6.72 -11.35 11.74
CA TRP A 178 5.49 -11.66 11.03
C TRP A 178 5.03 -13.08 11.35
N LYS A 179 3.72 -13.25 11.36
CA LYS A 179 3.02 -14.53 11.39
C LYS A 179 2.06 -14.58 10.21
N VAL A 180 2.03 -15.72 9.53
CA VAL A 180 1.11 -16.01 8.43
C VAL A 180 0.38 -17.30 8.77
N PHE A 181 -0.94 -17.24 8.89
CA PHE A 181 -1.78 -18.39 9.15
C PHE A 181 -2.67 -18.68 7.95
N SER A 182 -2.56 -19.89 7.39
CA SER A 182 -3.33 -20.31 6.22
C SER A 182 -4.64 -20.99 6.61
N ILE A 183 -5.57 -21.07 5.65
CA ILE A 183 -6.80 -21.88 5.80
C ILE A 183 -6.53 -23.37 6.08
N THR A 184 -5.35 -23.87 5.71
CA THR A 184 -4.94 -25.26 5.94
C THR A 184 -4.47 -25.52 7.38
N GLY A 185 -4.50 -24.51 8.25
CA GLY A 185 -4.02 -24.60 9.62
C GLY A 185 -2.50 -24.46 9.77
N SER A 186 -1.78 -24.11 8.69
CA SER A 186 -0.33 -23.88 8.75
C SER A 186 -0.05 -22.50 9.35
N LEU A 187 0.90 -22.44 10.29
CA LEU A 187 1.41 -21.19 10.84
C LEU A 187 2.89 -21.04 10.49
N GLU A 188 3.18 -20.06 9.64
CA GLU A 188 4.54 -19.65 9.29
C GLU A 188 4.92 -18.39 10.06
N SER A 189 6.21 -18.26 10.40
CA SER A 189 6.70 -17.07 11.09
C SER A 189 8.01 -16.59 10.51
N VAL A 190 8.16 -15.27 10.38
CA VAL A 190 9.32 -14.62 9.77
C VAL A 190 9.84 -13.55 10.72
N ARG A 191 11.10 -13.67 11.15
CA ARG A 191 11.81 -12.61 11.87
C ARG A 191 12.89 -12.02 10.98
N GLY A 192 13.16 -10.73 11.16
CA GLY A 192 14.30 -10.10 10.50
C GLY A 192 14.61 -8.72 11.07
N LYS A 193 15.83 -8.27 10.83
CA LYS A 193 16.24 -6.90 11.17
C LYS A 193 15.57 -5.90 10.24
N GLY A 194 15.08 -4.82 10.81
CA GLY A 194 14.50 -3.70 10.08
C GLY A 194 13.29 -4.08 9.21
N VAL A 195 12.99 -3.20 8.26
CA VAL A 195 11.99 -3.36 7.21
C VAL A 195 12.60 -2.88 5.90
N VAL A 196 12.43 -3.62 4.81
CA VAL A 196 12.97 -3.27 3.47
C VAL A 196 14.46 -2.83 3.46
N GLY A 197 15.28 -3.43 4.33
CA GLY A 197 16.71 -3.09 4.47
C GLY A 197 17.01 -1.89 5.36
N MET A 198 16.01 -1.32 6.04
CA MET A 198 16.10 -0.10 6.84
C MET A 198 15.70 -0.30 8.30
N GLN A 199 16.24 0.52 9.18
CA GLN A 199 15.85 0.64 10.59
C GLN A 199 15.41 2.09 10.87
N PRO A 200 14.20 2.47 10.41
CA PRO A 200 13.74 3.86 10.47
C PRO A 200 13.66 4.36 11.91
N THR A 201 13.96 5.65 12.07
CA THR A 201 13.73 6.40 13.30
C THR A 201 12.43 7.17 13.15
N LEU A 202 11.53 7.02 14.11
CA LEU A 202 10.37 7.90 14.26
C LEU A 202 10.65 8.90 15.38
N SER A 203 10.46 10.18 15.10
CA SER A 203 10.63 11.29 16.04
C SER A 203 9.62 12.39 15.72
N TYR A 204 9.65 13.48 16.46
CA TYR A 204 8.81 14.65 16.17
C TYR A 204 9.09 15.22 14.76
N GLU A 205 10.35 15.23 14.31
CA GLU A 205 10.76 15.75 12.99
C GLU A 205 10.41 14.78 11.85
N THR A 206 10.47 13.47 12.11
CA THR A 206 10.11 12.43 11.15
C THR A 206 9.08 11.48 11.77
N PRO A 207 7.82 11.93 11.93
CA PRO A 207 6.81 11.18 12.69
C PRO A 207 6.20 10.03 11.90
N VAL A 208 6.41 9.99 10.59
CA VAL A 208 5.78 9.00 9.70
C VAL A 208 6.83 8.26 8.89
N PHE A 209 6.67 6.93 8.80
CA PHE A 209 7.41 6.08 7.88
C PHE A 209 6.44 5.16 7.13
N GLN A 210 6.52 5.15 5.81
CA GLN A 210 5.66 4.35 4.94
C GLN A 210 6.51 3.49 4.00
N TYR A 211 6.15 2.22 3.83
CA TYR A 211 6.82 1.34 2.88
C TYR A 211 5.87 0.32 2.27
N HIS A 212 6.25 -0.22 1.12
CA HIS A 212 5.59 -1.33 0.45
C HIS A 212 6.45 -2.58 0.53
N SER A 213 5.82 -3.74 0.70
CA SER A 213 6.46 -5.03 0.51
C SER A 213 5.44 -6.05 0.01
N HIS A 214 5.85 -7.29 -0.19
CA HIS A 214 5.01 -8.32 -0.78
C HIS A 214 5.18 -9.67 -0.09
N VAL A 215 4.19 -10.54 -0.28
CA VAL A 215 4.13 -11.90 0.23
C VAL A 215 3.51 -12.82 -0.81
N GLN A 216 3.99 -14.05 -0.85
CA GLN A 216 3.43 -15.11 -1.67
C GLN A 216 2.70 -16.07 -0.74
N VAL A 217 1.49 -16.46 -1.09
CA VAL A 217 0.73 -17.45 -0.30
C VAL A 217 0.22 -18.55 -1.24
N PRO A 218 0.49 -19.83 -0.94
CA PRO A 218 0.09 -20.96 -1.78
C PRO A 218 -1.39 -21.36 -1.60
N VAL A 219 -2.18 -20.56 -0.88
CA VAL A 219 -3.60 -20.85 -0.57
C VAL A 219 -4.48 -19.62 -0.87
N PRO A 220 -5.78 -19.81 -1.16
CA PRO A 220 -6.69 -18.71 -1.50
C PRO A 220 -7.03 -17.79 -0.33
N TRP A 221 -6.78 -18.24 0.90
CA TRP A 221 -7.05 -17.48 2.11
C TRP A 221 -5.99 -17.69 3.18
N ALA A 222 -5.51 -16.59 3.73
CA ALA A 222 -4.63 -16.56 4.90
C ALA A 222 -4.85 -15.27 5.70
N HIS A 223 -4.31 -15.24 6.92
CA HIS A 223 -4.23 -14.07 7.76
C HIS A 223 -2.78 -13.74 8.06
N MET A 224 -2.44 -12.45 8.05
CA MET A 224 -1.13 -11.96 8.45
C MET A 224 -1.25 -11.00 9.63
N TRP A 225 -0.34 -11.12 10.58
CA TRP A 225 -0.20 -10.20 11.71
C TRP A 225 1.23 -10.26 12.24
N GLY A 226 1.57 -9.41 13.21
CA GLY A 226 2.92 -9.40 13.72
C GLY A 226 3.21 -8.31 14.74
N SER A 227 4.48 -8.03 14.90
CA SER A 227 4.97 -6.90 15.68
C SER A 227 6.27 -6.33 15.09
N PHE A 228 6.47 -5.04 15.32
CA PHE A 228 7.75 -4.38 15.16
C PHE A 228 8.37 -4.18 16.53
N ARG A 229 9.64 -4.54 16.69
CA ARG A 229 10.40 -4.20 17.88
C ARG A 229 11.08 -2.86 17.67
N PHE A 230 10.67 -1.87 18.44
CA PHE A 230 11.29 -0.57 18.53
C PHE A 230 12.23 -0.49 19.73
N GLU A 231 13.24 0.35 19.63
CA GLU A 231 14.12 0.76 20.72
C GLU A 231 13.88 2.24 21.04
N ARG A 232 13.70 2.57 22.31
CA ARG A 232 13.60 3.94 22.82
C ARG A 232 14.98 4.53 23.08
N THR A 233 15.06 5.85 23.27
CA THR A 233 16.31 6.55 23.61
C THR A 233 16.97 6.08 24.91
N ASN A 234 16.18 5.56 25.86
CA ASN A 234 16.67 4.98 27.11
C ASN A 234 17.15 3.51 26.98
N GLY A 235 17.19 2.96 25.76
CA GLY A 235 17.59 1.57 25.49
C GLY A 235 16.51 0.52 25.75
N SER A 236 15.35 0.90 26.29
CA SER A 236 14.24 -0.04 26.46
C SER A 236 13.61 -0.41 25.11
N SER A 237 13.07 -1.63 25.02
CA SER A 237 12.35 -2.09 23.84
C SER A 237 10.84 -1.84 23.96
N LEU A 238 10.17 -1.68 22.82
CA LEU A 238 8.73 -1.62 22.67
C LEU A 238 8.31 -2.54 21.54
N ASP A 239 7.39 -3.47 21.79
CA ASP A 239 6.78 -4.28 20.73
C ASP A 239 5.49 -3.60 20.26
N VAL A 240 5.57 -2.94 19.11
CA VAL A 240 4.44 -2.30 18.43
C VAL A 240 3.71 -3.35 17.60
N LYS A 241 2.42 -3.51 17.84
CA LYS A 241 1.63 -4.52 17.12
C LYS A 241 1.35 -4.11 15.69
N ILE A 242 1.27 -5.12 14.83
CA ILE A 242 0.76 -5.02 13.47
C ILE A 242 -0.61 -5.72 13.49
N PRO A 243 -1.70 -5.00 13.15
CA PRO A 243 -3.04 -5.57 13.21
C PRO A 243 -3.16 -6.77 12.30
N SER A 244 -4.02 -7.72 12.66
CA SER A 244 -4.35 -8.85 11.79
C SER A 244 -5.13 -8.37 10.58
N PHE A 245 -4.70 -8.77 9.39
CA PHE A 245 -5.40 -8.47 8.14
C PHE A 245 -5.53 -9.73 7.26
N PRO A 246 -6.66 -9.88 6.56
CA PRO A 246 -6.90 -11.02 5.68
C PRO A 246 -6.19 -10.84 4.33
N LEU A 247 -5.73 -11.97 3.80
CA LEU A 247 -5.27 -12.15 2.43
C LEU A 247 -6.26 -13.07 1.74
N CYS A 248 -7.19 -12.51 0.95
CA CYS A 248 -8.28 -13.26 0.34
C CYS A 248 -8.32 -13.06 -1.17
N ASP A 249 -8.21 -14.15 -1.93
CA ASP A 249 -8.51 -14.19 -3.36
C ASP A 249 -10.03 -14.34 -3.53
N ARG A 250 -10.75 -13.20 -3.55
CA ARG A 250 -12.22 -13.17 -3.61
C ARG A 250 -12.79 -13.89 -4.85
N ALA A 251 -12.05 -13.88 -5.96
CA ALA A 251 -12.50 -14.51 -7.20
C ALA A 251 -12.54 -16.05 -7.11
N TYR A 252 -11.77 -16.65 -6.20
CA TYR A 252 -11.71 -18.11 -6.04
C TYR A 252 -13.08 -18.73 -5.69
N TRP A 253 -13.84 -18.10 -4.78
CA TRP A 253 -15.17 -18.55 -4.38
C TRP A 253 -16.24 -18.23 -5.43
N SER A 254 -16.10 -17.12 -6.15
CA SER A 254 -17.03 -16.77 -7.23
C SER A 254 -16.93 -17.70 -8.44
N SER A 255 -15.76 -18.31 -8.69
CA SER A 255 -15.58 -19.31 -9.74
C SER A 255 -16.00 -20.73 -9.35
N SER A 256 -16.20 -21.01 -8.06
CA SER A 256 -16.55 -22.35 -7.57
C SER A 256 -18.06 -22.59 -7.41
N GLU A 257 -18.91 -21.60 -7.64
CA GLU A 257 -20.37 -21.80 -7.79
C GLU A 257 -20.78 -22.42 -9.14
N GLY A 258 -19.83 -22.90 -9.96
CA GLY A 258 -20.08 -23.44 -11.30
C GLY A 258 -19.58 -24.85 -11.60
N GLU A 259 -18.89 -25.53 -10.67
CA GLU A 259 -18.40 -26.89 -10.89
C GLU A 259 -19.01 -27.81 -9.81
N PRO A 260 -19.91 -28.74 -10.17
CA PRO A 260 -20.35 -29.77 -9.25
C PRO A 260 -19.14 -30.65 -8.92
N VAL A 261 -18.90 -30.85 -7.62
CA VAL A 261 -18.00 -31.88 -7.13
C VAL A 261 -18.72 -33.21 -7.30
N ASP A 262 -18.40 -33.94 -8.36
CA ASP A 262 -18.64 -35.39 -8.46
C ASP A 262 -17.47 -36.16 -7.83
#